data_AF-A0A9W9CYY3-F1
#
_entry.id   AF-A0A9W9CYY3-F1
#
_cell.length_a   1.000
_cell.length_b   1.000
_cell.length_c   1.000
_cell.angle_alpha   90.00
_cell.angle_beta   90.00
_cell.angle_gamma   90.00
#
_symmetry.space_group_name_H-M   'P 1'
#
loop_
_entity.id
_entity.type
_entity.pdbx_description
1 polymer ?
#
loop_
_entity_poly.entity_id
_entity_poly.type
_entity_poly.pdbx_seq_one_letter_code
_entity_poly.pdbx_strand_id
1 'polypeptide(L)'
;MKTENASERLHLSLIDLARNYENPNSGEYTFDERALGKGTWVVIINTGFNWEQFPEEFGRPDDPRPLRIWRVPSHVRNRQLSAHEVEAGYFLPEDDLDYGLPFEGAPEGHGTQTAMLAAGLVKGVAREAGLYMIKAGGAILNQEGEVIEEDICADALLVALHHVIEKLRDETLTKGKTVVVIDTLWSAEGMESWTDQVEQVFSTLDSLGVVVATSAGNDGKEAPSICTGSKGQLAKITSAGSLAVPITCYAMGKGVKIIDLSVEEDTKQDGTTFSVAIVGGLLACYLSHPDFPERFKWTAGDLKGRTVGNRIKKWLFTEGQGSYQRVSPGNILDEPGSDWSNYPIPARVNTAYNYAHGDQGRQIARQVAKGRNDAGFPLVSGDDL
;
A
#
# COMPACT_ATOMS: atom_id res chain seq x y z
N MET A 1 -18.45 14.59 6.00
CA MET A 1 -18.81 13.17 6.16
C MET A 1 -19.82 12.78 5.10
N LYS A 2 -19.47 11.78 4.28
CA LYS A 2 -20.39 11.07 3.39
C LYS A 2 -20.32 9.58 3.68
N THR A 3 -21.34 8.85 3.27
CA THR A 3 -21.37 7.38 3.23
C THR A 3 -21.84 6.96 1.84
N GLU A 4 -21.19 5.95 1.27
CA GLU A 4 -21.52 5.38 -0.04
C GLU A 4 -21.58 3.85 0.01
N ASN A 5 -22.17 3.23 -1.02
CA ASN A 5 -22.12 1.78 -1.21
C ASN A 5 -20.72 1.37 -1.71
N ALA A 6 -20.11 0.42 -1.02
CA ALA A 6 -18.82 -0.18 -1.30
C ALA A 6 -18.88 -1.73 -1.28
N SER A 7 -20.03 -2.35 -1.62
CA SER A 7 -20.17 -3.82 -1.69
C SER A 7 -19.21 -4.45 -2.71
N GLU A 8 -18.95 -3.75 -3.81
CA GLU A 8 -17.97 -4.15 -4.84
C GLU A 8 -16.55 -3.66 -4.53
N ARG A 9 -16.37 -2.83 -3.50
CA ARG A 9 -15.10 -2.19 -3.11
C ARG A 9 -14.83 -2.48 -1.63
N LEU A 10 -14.82 -3.77 -1.30
CA LEU A 10 -14.76 -4.29 0.07
C LEU A 10 -13.54 -3.79 0.85
N HIS A 11 -12.44 -3.41 0.17
CA HIS A 11 -11.27 -2.79 0.79
C HIS A 11 -11.58 -1.43 1.42
N LEU A 12 -12.46 -0.63 0.82
CA LEU A 12 -12.89 0.66 1.35
C LEU A 12 -13.77 0.46 2.60
N SER A 13 -14.78 -0.41 2.52
CA SER A 13 -15.61 -0.76 3.67
C SER A 13 -14.79 -1.39 4.82
N LEU A 14 -13.73 -2.14 4.50
CA LEU A 14 -12.78 -2.68 5.49
C LEU A 14 -11.76 -1.63 6.02
N ILE A 15 -11.79 -0.37 5.59
CA ILE A 15 -11.09 0.72 6.29
C ILE A 15 -12.06 1.71 6.96
N ASP A 16 -13.38 1.53 6.84
CA ASP A 16 -14.40 2.20 7.67
C ASP A 16 -14.59 1.50 9.04
N LEU A 17 -15.47 1.99 9.90
CA LEU A 17 -15.78 1.42 11.20
C LEU A 17 -16.46 0.03 11.13
N ALA A 18 -15.87 -0.93 11.84
CA ALA A 18 -16.45 -2.23 12.11
C ALA A 18 -17.57 -2.09 13.16
N ARG A 19 -18.78 -1.81 12.67
CA ARG A 19 -19.99 -1.72 13.51
C ARG A 19 -20.43 -3.09 14.07
N ASN A 20 -19.91 -4.18 13.52
CA ASN A 20 -20.15 -5.56 13.92
C ASN A 20 -18.86 -6.38 13.73
N TYR A 21 -18.40 -7.10 14.76
CA TYR A 21 -17.18 -7.93 14.69
C TYR A 21 -17.39 -9.26 13.95
N GLU A 22 -18.63 -9.74 13.86
CA GLU A 22 -19.01 -10.93 13.07
C GLU A 22 -19.21 -10.61 11.58
N ASN A 23 -19.45 -9.34 11.25
CA ASN A 23 -19.43 -8.83 9.88
C ASN A 23 -18.78 -7.44 9.83
N PRO A 24 -17.44 -7.36 9.92
CA PRO A 24 -16.71 -6.09 9.98
C PRO A 24 -16.60 -5.38 8.63
N ASN A 25 -17.19 -5.96 7.58
CA ASN A 25 -17.34 -5.39 6.26
C ASN A 25 -18.82 -5.21 5.95
N SER A 26 -19.31 -3.98 6.09
CA SER A 26 -20.74 -3.68 5.98
C SER A 26 -21.24 -3.55 4.53
N GLY A 27 -20.31 -3.37 3.58
CA GLY A 27 -20.65 -2.90 2.23
C GLY A 27 -20.96 -1.40 2.18
N GLU A 28 -20.83 -0.66 3.28
CA GLU A 28 -20.85 0.80 3.33
C GLU A 28 -19.42 1.35 3.53
N TYR A 29 -19.14 2.52 2.96
CA TYR A 29 -17.91 3.27 3.18
C TYR A 29 -18.23 4.71 3.61
N THR A 30 -17.98 5.04 4.87
CA THR A 30 -18.08 6.38 5.44
C THR A 30 -16.73 7.08 5.42
N PHE A 31 -16.65 8.33 4.97
CA PHE A 31 -15.39 9.10 4.90
C PHE A 31 -15.60 10.61 5.07
N ASP A 32 -14.55 11.32 5.48
CA ASP A 32 -14.52 12.79 5.41
C ASP A 32 -14.03 13.25 4.04
N GLU A 33 -14.90 13.89 3.27
CA GLU A 33 -14.59 14.47 1.95
C GLU A 33 -13.40 15.43 2.00
N ARG A 34 -13.22 16.11 3.14
CA ARG A 34 -12.11 17.06 3.35
C ARG A 34 -10.75 16.38 3.52
N ALA A 35 -10.73 15.05 3.65
CA ALA A 35 -9.56 14.24 3.95
C ALA A 35 -9.29 13.17 2.87
N LEU A 36 -9.69 13.39 1.61
CA LEU A 36 -9.50 12.46 0.49
C LEU A 36 -8.10 12.54 -0.16
N GLY A 37 -7.08 13.05 0.54
CA GLY A 37 -5.73 13.21 0.00
C GLY A 37 -5.46 14.54 -0.73
N LYS A 38 -6.41 15.48 -0.70
CA LYS A 38 -6.27 16.78 -1.37
C LYS A 38 -4.98 17.50 -0.98
N GLY A 39 -4.20 17.94 -1.97
CA GLY A 39 -2.93 18.64 -1.72
C GLY A 39 -1.79 17.74 -1.24
N THR A 40 -1.94 16.42 -1.35
CA THR A 40 -0.88 15.44 -1.15
C THR A 40 -0.54 14.75 -2.47
N TRP A 41 0.61 14.08 -2.49
CA TRP A 41 1.04 13.22 -3.58
C TRP A 41 1.16 11.78 -3.12
N VAL A 42 0.59 10.86 -3.89
CA VAL A 42 0.90 9.42 -3.84
C VAL A 42 1.85 9.13 -4.99
N VAL A 43 3.06 8.68 -4.67
CA VAL A 43 4.05 8.19 -5.63
C VAL A 43 3.97 6.67 -5.64
N ILE A 44 3.79 6.07 -6.83
CA ILE A 44 3.81 4.63 -7.02
C ILE A 44 5.07 4.29 -7.84
N ILE A 45 5.92 3.40 -7.31
CA ILE A 45 7.07 2.85 -8.04
C ILE A 45 6.74 1.40 -8.36
N ASN A 46 6.55 1.07 -9.64
CA ASN A 46 6.09 -0.26 -10.06
C ASN A 46 6.61 -0.60 -11.49
N THR A 47 6.16 -1.73 -12.05
CA THR A 47 6.53 -2.23 -13.37
C THR A 47 5.94 -1.41 -14.50
N GLY A 48 4.68 -0.97 -14.43
CA GLY A 48 4.04 -0.14 -15.45
C GLY A 48 2.66 0.39 -15.06
N PHE A 49 2.00 1.13 -15.97
CA PHE A 49 0.69 1.75 -15.73
C PHE A 49 -0.14 1.89 -17.02
N ASN A 50 -1.25 1.14 -17.15
CA ASN A 50 -2.21 1.25 -18.26
C ASN A 50 -3.20 2.42 -18.08
N TRP A 51 -2.70 3.58 -17.67
CA TRP A 51 -3.53 4.70 -17.21
C TRP A 51 -4.48 5.29 -18.28
N GLU A 52 -4.10 5.25 -19.56
CA GLU A 52 -4.92 5.73 -20.67
C GLU A 52 -6.15 4.83 -20.94
N GLN A 53 -6.08 3.56 -20.55
CA GLN A 53 -7.17 2.58 -20.69
C GLN A 53 -8.29 2.80 -19.67
N PHE A 54 -7.98 3.44 -18.52
CA PHE A 54 -8.91 3.65 -17.39
C PHE A 54 -9.05 5.14 -17.00
N PRO A 55 -9.48 6.03 -17.92
CA PRO A 55 -9.59 7.46 -17.65
C PRO A 55 -10.60 7.80 -16.55
N GLU A 56 -11.53 6.90 -16.22
CA GLU A 56 -12.45 7.03 -15.08
C GLU A 56 -11.79 6.81 -13.71
N GLU A 57 -10.68 6.08 -13.65
CA GLU A 57 -9.89 5.91 -12.41
C GLU A 57 -8.72 6.89 -12.34
N PHE A 58 -8.04 7.16 -13.44
CA PHE A 58 -6.86 8.04 -13.42
C PHE A 58 -7.20 9.51 -13.66
N GLY A 59 -8.33 9.81 -14.30
CA GLY A 59 -8.63 11.13 -14.83
C GLY A 59 -7.79 11.43 -16.07
N ARG A 60 -7.80 12.70 -16.49
CA ARG A 60 -7.03 13.22 -17.63
C ARG A 60 -5.96 14.20 -17.14
N PRO A 61 -4.88 14.44 -17.91
CA PRO A 61 -3.81 15.36 -17.51
C PRO A 61 -4.26 16.81 -17.21
N ASP A 62 -5.42 17.23 -17.74
CA ASP A 62 -6.04 18.55 -17.53
C ASP A 62 -7.09 18.56 -16.40
N ASP A 63 -7.36 17.44 -15.74
CA ASP A 63 -8.28 17.39 -14.60
C ASP A 63 -7.68 18.10 -13.37
N PRO A 64 -8.50 18.58 -12.42
CA PRO A 64 -8.03 19.33 -11.25
C PRO A 64 -7.16 18.51 -10.27
N ARG A 65 -7.02 17.20 -10.49
CA ARG A 65 -6.15 16.29 -9.72
C ARG A 65 -4.91 15.98 -10.56
N PRO A 66 -3.70 16.37 -10.13
CA PRO A 66 -2.53 16.30 -11.01
C PRO A 66 -2.05 14.86 -11.19
N LEU A 67 -1.88 14.46 -12.44
CA LEU A 67 -1.25 13.21 -12.86
C LEU A 67 0.16 13.48 -13.42
N ARG A 68 1.13 12.68 -12.99
CA ARG A 68 2.52 12.71 -13.47
C ARG A 68 3.01 11.29 -13.71
N ILE A 69 3.79 11.12 -14.77
CA ILE A 69 4.39 9.84 -15.15
C ILE A 69 5.86 10.10 -15.43
N TRP A 70 6.71 9.19 -15.00
CA TRP A 70 8.13 9.21 -15.29
C TRP A 70 8.66 7.78 -15.45
N ARG A 71 9.66 7.63 -16.31
CA ARG A 71 10.33 6.36 -16.57
C ARG A 71 11.76 6.42 -16.06
N VAL A 72 12.15 5.40 -15.31
CA VAL A 72 13.56 5.10 -15.12
C VAL A 72 14.19 4.91 -16.50
N PRO A 73 15.37 5.50 -16.79
CA PRO A 73 16.04 5.33 -18.07
C PRO A 73 16.21 3.85 -18.44
N SER A 74 15.92 3.49 -19.70
CA SER A 74 15.87 2.08 -20.13
C SER A 74 17.17 1.31 -19.91
N HIS A 75 18.32 1.97 -20.05
CA HIS A 75 19.63 1.38 -19.74
C HIS A 75 19.88 1.07 -18.25
N VAL A 76 18.97 1.47 -17.35
CA VAL A 76 18.98 1.11 -15.93
C VAL A 76 17.87 0.10 -15.63
N ARG A 77 16.63 0.35 -16.09
CA ARG A 77 15.49 -0.55 -15.81
C ARG A 77 15.51 -1.88 -16.56
N ASN A 78 16.12 -1.93 -17.74
CA ASN A 78 16.18 -3.13 -18.56
C ASN A 78 17.55 -3.79 -18.42
N ARG A 79 17.60 -5.12 -18.25
CA ARG A 79 18.84 -5.87 -18.42
C ARG A 79 19.27 -5.88 -19.89
N GLN A 80 20.56 -6.12 -20.13
CA GLN A 80 21.04 -6.36 -21.49
C GLN A 80 20.55 -7.73 -21.99
N LEU A 81 19.95 -7.76 -23.18
CA LEU A 81 19.61 -9.00 -23.87
C LEU A 81 20.89 -9.72 -24.34
N SER A 82 20.93 -11.03 -24.17
CA SER A 82 21.97 -11.89 -24.72
C SER A 82 21.86 -11.99 -26.25
N ALA A 83 22.95 -12.37 -26.92
CA ALA A 83 22.95 -12.56 -28.37
C ALA A 83 21.91 -13.59 -28.83
N HIS A 84 21.61 -14.61 -28.02
CA HIS A 84 20.60 -15.62 -28.33
C HIS A 84 19.18 -15.07 -28.25
N GLU A 85 18.88 -14.23 -27.25
CA GLU A 85 17.56 -13.57 -27.13
C GLU A 85 17.33 -12.58 -28.28
N VAL A 86 18.37 -11.84 -28.68
CA VAL A 86 18.31 -10.95 -29.86
C VAL A 86 18.12 -11.76 -31.16
N GLU A 87 18.76 -12.93 -31.29
CA GLU A 87 18.56 -13.85 -32.43
C GLU A 87 17.16 -14.49 -32.43
N ALA A 88 16.60 -14.77 -31.26
CA ALA A 88 15.20 -15.17 -31.08
C ALA A 88 14.21 -14.00 -31.33
N GLY A 89 14.71 -12.77 -31.56
CA GLY A 89 13.92 -11.58 -31.84
C GLY A 89 13.23 -10.97 -30.61
N TYR A 90 13.74 -11.26 -29.41
CA TYR A 90 13.24 -10.61 -28.19
C TYR A 90 13.63 -9.13 -28.18
N PHE A 91 12.76 -8.29 -27.63
CA PHE A 91 12.99 -6.84 -27.56
C PHE A 91 12.50 -6.23 -26.24
N LEU A 92 12.95 -4.99 -26.01
CA LEU A 92 12.67 -4.20 -24.81
C LEU A 92 11.73 -3.04 -25.20
N PRO A 93 10.48 -2.97 -24.68
CA PRO A 93 9.57 -1.88 -24.99
C PRO A 93 9.98 -0.55 -24.33
N GLU A 94 9.60 0.55 -24.99
CA GLU A 94 9.92 1.94 -24.61
C GLU A 94 8.65 2.78 -24.39
N ASP A 95 7.68 2.18 -23.71
CA ASP A 95 6.41 2.78 -23.29
C ASP A 95 6.26 2.77 -21.76
N ASP A 96 5.07 3.14 -21.30
CA ASP A 96 4.68 3.22 -19.90
C ASP A 96 3.81 2.01 -19.45
N LEU A 97 3.59 1.00 -20.31
CA LEU A 97 2.60 -0.06 -20.10
C LEU A 97 2.97 -1.02 -18.98
N ASP A 98 1.93 -1.57 -18.36
CA ASP A 98 1.97 -2.62 -17.33
C ASP A 98 1.72 -3.96 -18.02
N TYR A 99 2.78 -4.72 -18.23
CA TYR A 99 2.72 -5.95 -19.02
C TYR A 99 2.26 -7.15 -18.21
N GLY A 100 2.44 -7.10 -16.89
CA GLY A 100 2.10 -8.20 -15.99
C GLY A 100 3.21 -9.24 -15.92
N LEU A 101 3.14 -10.06 -14.87
CA LEU A 101 4.15 -11.09 -14.66
C LEU A 101 3.85 -12.32 -15.53
N PRO A 102 4.84 -12.91 -16.23
CA PRO A 102 4.65 -14.05 -17.12
C PRO A 102 4.40 -15.39 -16.37
N PHE A 103 3.92 -15.35 -15.13
CA PHE A 103 3.66 -16.52 -14.31
C PHE A 103 2.18 -16.90 -14.37
N GLU A 104 1.89 -18.17 -14.68
CA GLU A 104 0.52 -18.70 -14.73
C GLU A 104 -0.23 -18.43 -13.41
N GLY A 105 -1.28 -17.62 -13.47
CA GLY A 105 -2.10 -17.25 -12.31
C GLY A 105 -1.61 -16.01 -11.52
N ALA A 106 -0.55 -15.33 -11.95
CA ALA A 106 -0.26 -13.97 -11.50
C ALA A 106 -1.13 -12.97 -12.27
N PRO A 107 -1.75 -11.97 -11.63
CA PRO A 107 -2.53 -10.96 -12.33
C PRO A 107 -1.65 -10.03 -13.17
N GLU A 108 -2.16 -9.67 -14.35
CA GLU A 108 -1.59 -8.60 -15.16
C GLU A 108 -2.10 -7.24 -14.67
N GLY A 109 -1.26 -6.20 -14.75
CA GLY A 109 -1.63 -4.85 -14.30
C GLY A 109 -1.25 -4.48 -12.88
N HIS A 110 -0.15 -5.02 -12.34
CA HIS A 110 0.22 -4.88 -10.93
C HIS A 110 0.39 -3.41 -10.48
N GLY A 111 1.04 -2.57 -11.29
CA GLY A 111 1.24 -1.15 -10.99
C GLY A 111 -0.02 -0.31 -11.21
N THR A 112 -0.80 -0.67 -12.23
CA THR A 112 -2.11 -0.10 -12.57
C THR A 112 -3.09 -0.32 -11.42
N GLN A 113 -3.22 -1.56 -10.96
CA GLN A 113 -4.05 -1.95 -9.81
C GLN A 113 -3.63 -1.23 -8.52
N THR A 114 -2.31 -1.19 -8.25
CA THR A 114 -1.73 -0.48 -7.10
C THR A 114 -2.09 1.01 -7.11
N ALA A 115 -1.93 1.66 -8.25
CA ALA A 115 -2.25 3.07 -8.42
C ALA A 115 -3.76 3.36 -8.28
N MET A 116 -4.62 2.49 -8.83
CA MET A 116 -6.08 2.55 -8.65
C MET A 116 -6.49 2.44 -7.18
N LEU A 117 -5.97 1.47 -6.42
CA LEU A 117 -6.34 1.30 -5.00
C LEU A 117 -5.85 2.43 -4.11
N ALA A 118 -4.65 2.96 -4.38
CA ALA A 118 -4.09 4.04 -3.58
C ALA A 118 -4.82 5.36 -3.84
N ALA A 119 -4.94 5.78 -5.11
CA ALA A 119 -5.43 7.10 -5.49
C ALA A 119 -6.22 7.13 -6.82
N GLY A 120 -6.87 6.05 -7.22
CA GLY A 120 -7.89 6.07 -8.27
C GLY A 120 -9.11 6.92 -7.84
N LEU A 121 -9.77 7.55 -8.81
CA LEU A 121 -10.93 8.42 -8.60
C LEU A 121 -12.16 7.64 -8.09
N VAL A 122 -12.30 6.35 -8.43
CA VAL A 122 -13.48 5.53 -8.09
C VAL A 122 -13.11 4.41 -7.11
N LYS A 123 -12.11 3.58 -7.39
CA LYS A 123 -11.66 2.49 -6.50
C LYS A 123 -10.71 2.96 -5.39
N GLY A 124 -10.11 4.13 -5.53
CA GLY A 124 -9.05 4.59 -4.64
C GLY A 124 -9.49 5.06 -3.26
N VAL A 125 -8.55 4.99 -2.32
CA VAL A 125 -8.67 5.53 -0.96
C VAL A 125 -8.47 7.05 -0.97
N ALA A 126 -7.42 7.55 -1.63
CA ALA A 126 -7.05 8.96 -1.70
C ALA A 126 -7.47 9.63 -3.02
N ARG A 127 -8.78 9.68 -3.26
CA ARG A 127 -9.39 10.12 -4.55
C ARG A 127 -9.04 11.55 -4.98
N GLU A 128 -8.61 12.42 -4.07
CA GLU A 128 -8.17 13.79 -4.36
C GLU A 128 -6.64 13.98 -4.29
N ALA A 129 -5.86 12.92 -4.04
CA ALA A 129 -4.40 13.01 -4.09
C ALA A 129 -3.88 13.12 -5.53
N GLY A 130 -2.84 13.93 -5.71
CA GLY A 130 -2.04 13.89 -6.93
C GLY A 130 -1.33 12.55 -7.04
N LEU A 131 -1.22 12.02 -8.26
CA LEU A 131 -0.64 10.71 -8.52
C LEU A 131 0.63 10.87 -9.36
N TYR A 132 1.74 10.34 -8.86
CA TYR A 132 3.03 10.33 -9.54
C TYR A 132 3.45 8.87 -9.78
N MET A 133 3.33 8.41 -11.01
CA MET A 133 3.62 7.03 -11.40
C MET A 133 5.04 6.94 -11.94
N ILE A 134 5.84 6.01 -11.41
CA ILE A 134 7.23 5.78 -11.81
C ILE A 134 7.35 4.35 -12.33
N LYS A 135 7.51 4.21 -13.66
CA LYS A 135 7.85 2.93 -14.29
C LYS A 135 9.33 2.67 -14.05
N ALA A 136 9.59 1.79 -13.09
CA ALA A 136 10.92 1.31 -12.74
C ALA A 136 11.19 -0.10 -13.28
N GLY A 137 10.15 -0.87 -13.63
CA GLY A 137 10.31 -2.20 -14.22
C GLY A 137 10.64 -2.17 -15.71
N GLY A 138 11.48 -3.12 -16.11
CA GLY A 138 11.75 -3.45 -17.51
C GLY A 138 10.99 -4.71 -17.91
N ALA A 139 10.39 -4.69 -19.10
CA ALA A 139 9.78 -5.87 -19.70
C ALA A 139 10.64 -6.40 -20.86
N ILE A 140 10.50 -7.68 -21.19
CA ILE A 140 11.09 -8.33 -22.36
C ILE A 140 9.94 -9.02 -23.10
N LEU A 141 9.77 -8.69 -24.38
CA LEU A 141 8.74 -9.27 -25.25
C LEU A 141 9.37 -10.14 -26.33
N ASN A 142 8.69 -11.21 -26.76
CA ASN A 142 9.05 -11.97 -27.96
C ASN A 142 8.52 -11.30 -29.25
N GLN A 143 8.74 -11.92 -30.42
CA GLN A 143 8.33 -11.35 -31.72
C GLN A 143 6.80 -11.22 -31.85
N GLU A 144 6.07 -12.08 -31.15
CA GLU A 144 4.61 -12.14 -31.06
C GLU A 144 4.03 -11.08 -30.10
N GLY A 145 4.88 -10.44 -29.29
CA GLY A 145 4.51 -9.44 -28.29
C GLY A 145 4.15 -10.03 -26.91
N GLU A 146 4.36 -11.32 -26.70
CA GLU A 146 4.13 -12.01 -25.43
C GLU A 146 5.24 -11.66 -24.42
N VAL A 147 4.85 -11.52 -23.14
CA VAL A 147 5.77 -11.15 -22.06
C VAL A 147 6.60 -12.36 -21.65
N ILE A 148 7.92 -12.21 -21.69
CA ILE A 148 8.90 -13.24 -21.31
C ILE A 148 9.46 -12.98 -19.90
N GLU A 149 9.59 -11.70 -19.53
CA GLU A 149 10.12 -11.23 -18.26
C GLU A 149 9.55 -9.83 -18.00
N GLU A 150 9.04 -9.55 -16.80
CA GLU A 150 8.85 -8.19 -16.31
C GLU A 150 9.25 -8.16 -14.82
N ASP A 151 10.19 -7.31 -14.46
CA ASP A 151 10.62 -7.12 -13.07
C ASP A 151 11.25 -5.74 -12.88
N ILE A 152 11.42 -5.31 -11.63
CA ILE A 152 12.16 -4.11 -11.26
C ILE A 152 13.54 -4.54 -10.75
N CYS A 153 14.60 -3.89 -11.22
CA CYS A 153 15.94 -4.14 -10.70
C CYS A 153 16.30 -3.21 -9.52
N ALA A 154 17.24 -3.65 -8.69
CA ALA A 154 17.74 -2.95 -7.50
C ALA A 154 18.24 -1.51 -7.81
N ASP A 155 18.90 -1.31 -8.96
CA ASP A 155 19.40 0.00 -9.40
C ASP A 155 18.27 0.91 -9.90
N ALA A 156 17.26 0.34 -10.58
CA ALA A 156 16.09 1.09 -11.02
C ALA A 156 15.27 1.63 -9.85
N LEU A 157 15.13 0.86 -8.76
CA LEU A 157 14.54 1.37 -7.52
C LEU A 157 15.34 2.53 -6.95
N LEU A 158 16.67 2.40 -6.82
CA LEU A 158 17.52 3.47 -6.28
C LEU A 158 17.40 4.74 -7.13
N VAL A 159 17.45 4.61 -8.45
CA VAL A 159 17.27 5.73 -9.38
C VAL A 159 15.87 6.36 -9.27
N ALA A 160 14.81 5.55 -9.13
CA ALA A 160 13.45 6.04 -8.90
C ALA A 160 13.33 6.83 -7.57
N LEU A 161 13.89 6.32 -6.48
CA LEU A 161 13.88 6.99 -5.18
C LEU A 161 14.73 8.28 -5.17
N HIS A 162 15.87 8.28 -5.86
CA HIS A 162 16.66 9.49 -6.07
C HIS A 162 15.90 10.54 -6.88
N HIS A 163 15.20 10.16 -7.94
CA HIS A 163 14.31 11.05 -8.69
C HIS A 163 13.20 11.64 -7.80
N VAL A 164 12.59 10.86 -6.89
CA VAL A 164 11.63 11.38 -5.89
C VAL A 164 12.29 12.43 -4.98
N ILE A 165 13.52 12.18 -4.49
CA ILE A 165 14.29 13.16 -3.70
C ILE A 165 14.54 14.44 -4.51
N GLU A 166 14.86 14.35 -5.81
CA GLU A 166 15.02 15.51 -6.67
C GLU A 166 13.71 16.28 -6.87
N LYS A 167 12.60 15.60 -7.14
CA LYS A 167 11.27 16.23 -7.25
C LYS A 167 10.80 16.89 -5.95
N LEU A 168 11.26 16.41 -4.80
CA LEU A 168 11.05 17.08 -3.51
C LEU A 168 11.95 18.30 -3.34
N ARG A 169 13.17 18.28 -3.90
CA ARG A 169 14.12 19.42 -3.83
C ARG A 169 13.74 20.56 -4.76
N ASP A 170 13.22 20.26 -5.95
CA ASP A 170 12.72 21.24 -6.93
C ASP A 170 11.25 21.68 -6.72
N GLU A 171 10.62 21.18 -5.64
CA GLU A 171 9.26 21.50 -5.21
C GLU A 171 8.13 21.02 -6.15
N THR A 172 8.43 20.16 -7.12
CA THR A 172 7.42 19.40 -7.89
C THR A 172 6.58 18.49 -6.98
N LEU A 173 7.21 17.88 -5.97
CA LEU A 173 6.59 17.09 -4.91
C LEU A 173 6.66 17.84 -3.57
N THR A 174 5.61 17.70 -2.76
CA THR A 174 5.42 18.51 -1.55
C THR A 174 5.96 17.81 -0.30
N LYS A 175 7.07 18.32 0.25
CA LYS A 175 7.66 17.88 1.53
C LYS A 175 6.61 17.81 2.64
N GLY A 176 6.58 16.72 3.41
CA GLY A 176 5.57 16.49 4.44
C GLY A 176 4.15 16.13 3.94
N LYS A 177 3.94 16.06 2.62
CA LYS A 177 2.66 15.74 1.98
C LYS A 177 2.82 14.72 0.85
N THR A 178 3.93 13.97 0.82
CA THR A 178 4.21 12.92 -0.16
C THR A 178 4.26 11.57 0.52
N VAL A 179 3.54 10.61 -0.05
CA VAL A 179 3.61 9.18 0.29
C VAL A 179 4.27 8.45 -0.88
N VAL A 180 5.20 7.54 -0.59
CA VAL A 180 5.79 6.63 -1.59
C VAL A 180 5.33 5.22 -1.29
N VAL A 181 4.74 4.54 -2.28
CA VAL A 181 4.32 3.14 -2.23
C VAL A 181 5.33 2.31 -3.01
N ILE A 182 5.85 1.27 -2.36
CA ILE A 182 6.78 0.29 -2.95
C ILE A 182 6.24 -1.10 -2.60
N ASP A 183 5.70 -1.82 -3.57
CA ASP A 183 5.09 -3.13 -3.36
C ASP A 183 5.95 -4.30 -3.84
N THR A 184 6.98 -4.04 -4.66
CA THR A 184 7.96 -5.04 -5.08
C THR A 184 8.99 -5.33 -3.98
N LEU A 185 9.33 -6.61 -3.82
CA LEU A 185 10.40 -7.09 -2.96
C LEU A 185 11.59 -7.60 -3.79
N TRP A 186 12.73 -7.67 -3.12
CA TRP A 186 14.04 -7.93 -3.71
C TRP A 186 14.78 -8.94 -2.83
N SER A 187 15.45 -9.91 -3.43
CA SER A 187 16.41 -10.74 -2.69
C SER A 187 17.62 -9.89 -2.29
N ALA A 188 17.92 -9.82 -0.99
CA ALA A 188 19.08 -9.11 -0.47
C ALA A 188 20.40 -9.93 -0.58
N GLU A 189 20.38 -11.09 -1.24
CA GLU A 189 21.58 -11.92 -1.41
C GLU A 189 22.68 -11.19 -2.17
N GLY A 190 23.81 -10.95 -1.49
CA GLY A 190 24.97 -10.23 -2.05
C GLY A 190 24.91 -8.70 -1.98
N MET A 191 23.91 -8.12 -1.29
CA MET A 191 23.55 -6.70 -1.40
C MET A 191 23.84 -5.83 -0.16
N GLU A 192 24.95 -6.05 0.56
CA GLU A 192 25.35 -5.18 1.70
C GLU A 192 25.48 -3.70 1.27
N SER A 193 26.23 -3.43 0.20
CA SER A 193 26.43 -2.06 -0.31
C SER A 193 25.17 -1.40 -0.89
N TRP A 194 24.17 -2.18 -1.28
CA TRP A 194 22.85 -1.67 -1.71
C TRP A 194 21.96 -1.38 -0.50
N THR A 195 22.05 -2.19 0.56
CA THR A 195 21.34 -1.96 1.83
C THR A 195 21.71 -0.60 2.43
N ASP A 196 23.01 -0.27 2.47
CA ASP A 196 23.50 1.05 2.93
C ASP A 196 22.92 2.21 2.10
N GLN A 197 22.86 2.04 0.77
CA GLN A 197 22.30 3.04 -0.15
C GLN A 197 20.79 3.23 0.06
N VAL A 198 20.04 2.13 0.21
CA VAL A 198 18.60 2.18 0.51
C VAL A 198 18.35 2.82 1.87
N GLU A 199 19.13 2.51 2.92
CA GLU A 199 18.99 3.19 4.21
C GLU A 199 19.27 4.70 4.09
N GLN A 200 20.33 5.09 3.37
CA GLN A 200 20.66 6.51 3.15
C GLN A 200 19.53 7.24 2.40
N VAL A 201 18.96 6.60 1.37
CA VAL A 201 17.86 7.13 0.57
C VAL A 201 16.58 7.26 1.41
N PHE A 202 16.19 6.22 2.16
CA PHE A 202 15.04 6.25 3.06
C PHE A 202 15.22 7.27 4.19
N SER A 203 16.41 7.37 4.79
CA SER A 203 16.72 8.42 5.78
C SER A 203 16.66 9.83 5.18
N THR A 204 16.93 9.98 3.88
CA THR A 204 16.79 11.27 3.18
C THR A 204 15.32 11.59 2.93
N LEU A 205 14.53 10.62 2.45
CA LEU A 205 13.08 10.76 2.25
C LEU A 205 12.35 11.11 3.56
N ASP A 206 12.65 10.42 4.67
CA ASP A 206 12.08 10.68 5.99
C ASP A 206 12.41 12.10 6.50
N SER A 207 13.64 12.59 6.23
CA SER A 207 14.03 13.98 6.56
C SER A 207 13.27 15.04 5.74
N LEU A 208 12.84 14.69 4.52
CA LEU A 208 11.98 15.51 3.65
C LEU A 208 10.48 15.35 3.99
N GLY A 209 10.15 14.61 5.05
CA GLY A 209 8.79 14.39 5.52
C GLY A 209 7.98 13.45 4.63
N VAL A 210 8.64 12.64 3.81
CA VAL A 210 7.99 11.58 3.02
C VAL A 210 7.60 10.44 3.95
N VAL A 211 6.44 9.83 3.68
CA VAL A 211 6.05 8.57 4.32
C VAL A 211 6.21 7.46 3.30
N VAL A 212 7.06 6.46 3.59
CA VAL A 212 7.21 5.28 2.73
C VAL A 212 6.32 4.17 3.28
N ALA A 213 5.51 3.58 2.40
CA ALA A 213 4.74 2.37 2.66
C ALA A 213 5.32 1.24 1.80
N THR A 214 5.72 0.14 2.45
CA THR A 214 6.26 -1.05 1.77
C THR A 214 5.36 -2.26 1.97
N SER A 215 5.30 -3.16 0.99
CA SER A 215 4.72 -4.49 1.19
C SER A 215 5.57 -5.30 2.19
N ALA A 216 4.98 -6.36 2.76
CA ALA A 216 5.68 -7.29 3.65
C ALA A 216 6.35 -8.46 2.90
N GLY A 217 6.09 -8.57 1.59
CA GLY A 217 6.61 -9.65 0.74
C GLY A 217 5.74 -10.88 0.66
N ASN A 218 6.05 -11.73 -0.32
CA ASN A 218 5.22 -12.89 -0.64
C ASN A 218 5.88 -14.26 -0.49
N ASP A 219 7.20 -14.32 -0.27
CA ASP A 219 8.03 -15.52 -0.47
C ASP A 219 7.76 -16.72 0.46
N GLY A 220 7.07 -16.55 1.59
CA GLY A 220 6.66 -17.63 2.52
C GLY A 220 7.78 -18.47 3.16
N LYS A 221 9.06 -18.25 2.80
CA LYS A 221 10.21 -19.12 3.14
C LYS A 221 10.63 -19.09 4.60
N GLU A 222 10.34 -18.02 5.35
CA GLU A 222 10.70 -17.91 6.77
C GLU A 222 9.50 -17.68 7.71
N ALA A 223 8.41 -17.06 7.23
CA ALA A 223 7.12 -16.94 7.91
C ALA A 223 6.04 -16.41 6.92
N PRO A 224 4.71 -16.58 7.17
CA PRO A 224 3.65 -16.29 6.20
C PRO A 224 3.02 -14.90 6.35
N SER A 225 2.71 -14.22 5.24
CA SER A 225 2.13 -12.88 5.31
C SER A 225 0.73 -12.93 5.82
N ILE A 226 0.48 -11.79 6.43
CA ILE A 226 -0.71 -11.45 7.11
C ILE A 226 -1.11 -10.16 6.41
N CYS A 227 -1.83 -10.28 5.30
CA CYS A 227 -2.83 -9.27 4.97
C CYS A 227 -4.13 -9.66 5.67
N THR A 228 -5.17 -8.84 5.53
CA THR A 228 -6.53 -9.29 5.87
C THR A 228 -7.32 -9.72 4.65
N GLY A 229 -8.16 -10.74 4.80
CA GLY A 229 -9.27 -10.99 3.88
C GLY A 229 -10.39 -9.96 4.07
N SER A 230 -11.47 -10.10 3.30
CA SER A 230 -12.64 -9.19 3.34
C SER A 230 -13.24 -8.97 4.74
N LYS A 231 -13.04 -9.92 5.68
CA LYS A 231 -13.50 -9.86 7.07
C LYS A 231 -12.48 -9.29 8.07
N GLY A 232 -11.34 -8.74 7.65
CA GLY A 232 -10.31 -8.29 8.60
C GLY A 232 -9.54 -9.44 9.29
N GLN A 233 -9.82 -10.68 8.91
CA GLN A 233 -9.14 -11.90 9.38
C GLN A 233 -7.83 -12.10 8.63
N LEU A 234 -6.83 -12.68 9.27
CA LEU A 234 -5.53 -12.97 8.69
C LEU A 234 -5.66 -14.04 7.61
N ALA A 235 -5.29 -13.64 6.39
CA ALA A 235 -5.27 -14.49 5.23
C ALA A 235 -3.85 -15.05 5.04
N LYS A 236 -3.70 -16.38 5.06
CA LYS A 236 -2.43 -17.06 4.78
C LYS A 236 -2.14 -17.06 3.28
N ILE A 237 -1.79 -15.90 2.73
CA ILE A 237 -1.51 -15.76 1.30
C ILE A 237 -0.03 -15.57 0.94
N THR A 238 0.84 -14.96 1.78
CA THR A 238 2.20 -14.56 1.29
C THR A 238 3.40 -14.65 2.33
N SER A 239 4.31 -13.66 2.60
CA SER A 239 5.39 -13.63 3.67
C SER A 239 5.24 -12.63 4.90
N ALA A 240 5.53 -13.04 6.15
CA ALA A 240 5.07 -12.41 7.44
C ALA A 240 5.59 -11.02 7.82
N GLY A 241 6.71 -10.58 7.23
CA GLY A 241 7.65 -9.73 7.95
C GLY A 241 8.38 -10.51 9.05
N SER A 242 9.66 -10.22 9.27
CA SER A 242 10.46 -10.89 10.30
C SER A 242 10.26 -10.23 11.67
N LEU A 243 10.65 -10.92 12.76
CA LEU A 243 10.69 -10.31 14.10
C LEU A 243 11.63 -9.08 14.17
N ALA A 244 12.54 -8.91 13.22
CA ALA A 244 13.38 -7.73 13.08
C ALA A 244 12.66 -6.52 12.45
N VAL A 245 11.57 -6.74 11.69
CA VAL A 245 10.81 -5.69 11.00
C VAL A 245 9.30 -5.86 11.30
N PRO A 246 8.80 -5.34 12.44
CA PRO A 246 7.41 -5.53 12.85
C PRO A 246 6.42 -4.82 11.92
N ILE A 247 5.37 -5.54 11.53
CA ILE A 247 4.25 -4.99 10.75
C ILE A 247 3.59 -3.83 11.52
N THR A 248 3.50 -2.67 10.87
CA THR A 248 2.95 -1.45 11.49
C THR A 248 1.42 -1.42 11.46
N CYS A 249 0.81 -1.91 10.38
CA CYS A 249 -0.65 -2.04 10.24
C CYS A 249 -0.99 -3.05 9.14
N TYR A 250 -2.19 -3.60 9.22
CA TYR A 250 -2.75 -4.53 8.23
C TYR A 250 -3.81 -3.84 7.36
N ALA A 251 -4.02 -4.31 6.14
CA ALA A 251 -5.11 -3.86 5.27
C ALA A 251 -5.65 -5.04 4.45
N MET A 252 -6.72 -4.82 3.68
CA MET A 252 -7.25 -5.85 2.80
C MET A 252 -6.20 -6.25 1.75
N GLY A 253 -6.00 -7.54 1.56
CA GLY A 253 -5.09 -8.08 0.55
C GLY A 253 -5.54 -9.40 -0.04
N LYS A 254 -6.53 -10.09 0.55
CA LYS A 254 -7.19 -11.28 -0.04
C LYS A 254 -8.60 -10.95 -0.50
N GLY A 255 -8.92 -11.30 -1.74
CA GLY A 255 -10.21 -11.11 -2.39
C GLY A 255 -10.51 -9.66 -2.76
N VAL A 256 -9.48 -8.87 -3.09
CA VAL A 256 -9.64 -7.47 -3.52
C VAL A 256 -10.21 -7.48 -4.94
N LYS A 257 -11.38 -6.89 -5.14
CA LYS A 257 -12.01 -6.85 -6.47
C LYS A 257 -11.44 -5.68 -7.28
N ILE A 258 -10.74 -5.98 -8.37
CA ILE A 258 -10.08 -4.99 -9.22
C ILE A 258 -9.84 -5.54 -10.64
N ILE A 259 -9.54 -4.64 -11.58
CA ILE A 259 -9.31 -4.97 -12.98
C ILE A 259 -8.10 -5.89 -13.12
N ASP A 260 -8.25 -6.95 -13.91
CA ASP A 260 -7.19 -7.87 -14.32
C ASP A 260 -6.98 -7.68 -15.82
N LEU A 261 -5.78 -7.23 -16.22
CA LEU A 261 -5.55 -6.83 -17.62
C LEU A 261 -5.55 -8.03 -18.58
N SER A 262 -5.31 -9.24 -18.07
CA SER A 262 -5.30 -10.48 -18.87
C SER A 262 -6.68 -10.84 -19.43
N VAL A 263 -7.75 -10.38 -18.78
CA VAL A 263 -9.15 -10.65 -19.15
C VAL A 263 -9.99 -9.38 -19.35
N GLU A 264 -9.45 -8.20 -19.06
CA GLU A 264 -10.13 -6.90 -19.07
C GLU A 264 -11.40 -6.83 -18.18
N GLU A 265 -11.46 -7.63 -17.11
CA GLU A 265 -12.59 -7.72 -16.17
C GLU A 265 -12.18 -7.51 -14.70
N ASP A 266 -13.12 -7.06 -13.85
CA ASP A 266 -12.93 -6.95 -12.40
C ASP A 266 -12.97 -8.33 -11.72
N THR A 267 -11.80 -8.95 -11.54
CA THR A 267 -11.64 -10.25 -10.85
C THR A 267 -11.24 -10.07 -9.39
N LYS A 268 -11.06 -11.17 -8.64
CA LYS A 268 -10.62 -11.14 -7.23
C LYS A 268 -9.13 -11.43 -7.14
N GLN A 269 -8.39 -10.48 -6.61
CA GLN A 269 -6.94 -10.53 -6.51
C GLN A 269 -6.44 -10.64 -5.06
N ASP A 270 -5.34 -11.37 -4.91
CA ASP A 270 -4.69 -11.70 -3.64
C ASP A 270 -3.22 -11.21 -3.65
N GLY A 271 -2.82 -10.38 -2.68
CA GLY A 271 -1.45 -9.88 -2.59
C GLY A 271 -1.23 -8.80 -1.53
N THR A 272 -0.03 -8.77 -0.94
CA THR A 272 0.37 -7.68 -0.02
C THR A 272 0.55 -6.34 -0.74
N THR A 273 0.77 -6.36 -2.06
CA THR A 273 0.68 -5.20 -2.97
C THR A 273 -0.60 -4.39 -2.75
N PHE A 274 -1.75 -5.05 -2.76
CA PHE A 274 -3.02 -4.36 -2.59
C PHE A 274 -3.16 -3.75 -1.19
N SER A 275 -2.65 -4.43 -0.16
CA SER A 275 -2.61 -3.91 1.20
C SER A 275 -1.73 -2.67 1.33
N VAL A 276 -0.53 -2.66 0.75
CA VAL A 276 0.34 -1.47 0.82
C VAL A 276 -0.23 -0.31 -0.01
N ALA A 277 -0.90 -0.57 -1.14
CA ALA A 277 -1.61 0.45 -1.90
C ALA A 277 -2.72 1.13 -1.07
N ILE A 278 -3.57 0.33 -0.42
CA ILE A 278 -4.64 0.82 0.46
C ILE A 278 -4.07 1.65 1.62
N VAL A 279 -2.99 1.18 2.26
CA VAL A 279 -2.29 1.94 3.32
C VAL A 279 -1.70 3.23 2.75
N GLY A 280 -1.07 3.20 1.59
CA GLY A 280 -0.49 4.37 0.92
C GLY A 280 -1.52 5.48 0.66
N GLY A 281 -2.68 5.11 0.13
CA GLY A 281 -3.81 6.05 0.00
C GLY A 281 -4.29 6.56 1.36
N LEU A 282 -4.42 5.69 2.36
CA LEU A 282 -4.85 6.10 3.70
C LEU A 282 -3.90 7.10 4.37
N LEU A 283 -2.59 6.93 4.16
CA LEU A 283 -1.55 7.85 4.59
C LEU A 283 -1.72 9.25 3.95
N ALA A 284 -2.00 9.30 2.65
CA ALA A 284 -2.30 10.55 1.95
C ALA A 284 -3.57 11.22 2.52
N CYS A 285 -4.62 10.44 2.81
CA CYS A 285 -5.81 10.94 3.49
C CYS A 285 -5.48 11.59 4.85
N TYR A 286 -4.70 10.93 5.71
CA TYR A 286 -4.27 11.48 7.00
C TYR A 286 -3.43 12.76 6.85
N LEU A 287 -2.50 12.79 5.88
CA LEU A 287 -1.68 13.97 5.61
C LEU A 287 -2.51 15.16 5.11
N SER A 288 -3.64 14.91 4.43
CA SER A 288 -4.59 15.95 3.99
C SER A 288 -5.60 16.39 5.07
N HIS A 289 -5.84 15.58 6.10
CA HIS A 289 -6.98 15.74 7.00
C HIS A 289 -6.94 17.08 7.78
N PRO A 290 -8.02 17.89 7.77
CA PRO A 290 -8.05 19.22 8.38
C PRO A 290 -7.90 19.25 9.92
N ASP A 291 -8.02 18.10 10.58
CA ASP A 291 -7.93 17.97 12.04
C ASP A 291 -6.54 17.48 12.49
N PHE A 292 -5.65 17.13 11.54
CA PHE A 292 -4.27 16.70 11.78
C PHE A 292 -3.15 17.66 11.29
N PRO A 293 -3.38 18.97 10.97
CA PRO A 293 -2.37 19.79 10.30
C PRO A 293 -1.12 20.01 11.15
N GLU A 294 -1.24 20.10 12.48
CA GLU A 294 -0.11 20.18 13.41
C GLU A 294 0.40 18.79 13.84
N ARG A 295 -0.44 17.74 13.79
CA ARG A 295 -0.06 16.37 14.22
C ARG A 295 0.94 15.74 13.25
N PHE A 296 0.74 15.94 11.94
CA PHE A 296 1.60 15.41 10.88
C PHE A 296 2.35 16.51 10.11
N LYS A 297 2.53 17.67 10.75
CA LYS A 297 3.29 18.79 10.19
C LYS A 297 4.74 18.40 10.01
N TRP A 298 5.23 18.45 8.77
CA TRP A 298 6.67 18.44 8.54
C TRP A 298 7.28 19.79 8.91
N THR A 299 8.47 19.75 9.50
CA THR A 299 9.33 20.91 9.66
C THR A 299 10.76 20.56 9.29
N ALA A 300 11.54 21.52 8.80
CA ALA A 300 12.96 21.33 8.52
C ALA A 300 13.81 20.99 9.76
N GLY A 301 13.24 21.08 10.97
CA GLY A 301 13.85 20.67 12.24
C GLY A 301 13.40 19.30 12.75
N ASP A 302 12.65 18.52 11.95
CA ASP A 302 12.27 17.15 12.29
C ASP A 302 13.50 16.23 12.24
N LEU A 303 14.03 15.91 13.43
CA LEU A 303 15.15 14.97 13.61
C LEU A 303 14.67 13.52 13.66
N LYS A 304 15.59 12.55 13.47
CA LYS A 304 15.31 11.10 13.61
C LYS A 304 14.49 10.81 14.88
N GLY A 305 13.39 10.07 14.74
CA GLY A 305 12.43 9.77 15.82
C GLY A 305 11.29 10.80 16.01
N ARG A 306 11.37 11.99 15.40
CA ARG A 306 10.29 13.00 15.40
C ARG A 306 9.73 13.30 14.00
N THR A 307 10.12 12.55 12.99
CA THR A 307 9.69 12.75 11.60
C THR A 307 8.20 12.43 11.36
N VAL A 308 7.69 12.78 10.18
CA VAL A 308 6.29 12.52 9.79
C VAL A 308 5.99 11.02 9.83
N GLY A 309 6.85 10.19 9.25
CA GLY A 309 6.72 8.72 9.28
C GLY A 309 6.69 8.18 10.71
N ASN A 310 7.56 8.65 11.60
CA ASN A 310 7.58 8.22 13.00
C ASN A 310 6.31 8.64 13.77
N ARG A 311 5.80 9.87 13.56
CA ARG A 311 4.55 10.34 14.18
C ARG A 311 3.34 9.52 13.71
N ILE A 312 3.28 9.17 12.42
CA ILE A 312 2.25 8.31 11.85
C ILE A 312 2.37 6.87 12.36
N LYS A 313 3.58 6.28 12.36
CA LYS A 313 3.81 4.91 12.87
C LYS A 313 3.36 4.79 14.32
N LYS A 314 3.71 5.76 15.17
CA LYS A 314 3.22 5.82 16.56
C LYS A 314 1.70 5.92 16.63
N TRP A 315 1.08 6.76 15.79
CA TRP A 315 -0.37 6.97 15.79
C TRP A 315 -1.18 5.76 15.31
N LEU A 316 -0.66 5.04 14.31
CA LEU A 316 -1.21 3.78 13.81
C LEU A 316 -1.06 2.65 14.85
N PHE A 317 0.17 2.41 15.32
CA PHE A 317 0.52 1.21 16.07
C PHE A 317 0.44 1.38 17.59
N THR A 318 1.17 2.36 18.14
CA THR A 318 1.28 2.57 19.61
C THR A 318 0.03 3.21 20.20
N GLU A 319 -0.54 4.21 19.52
CA GLU A 319 -1.73 4.92 20.02
C GLU A 319 -3.05 4.24 19.60
N GLY A 320 -3.02 3.31 18.64
CA GLY A 320 -4.21 2.58 18.15
C GLY A 320 -5.34 3.50 17.67
N GLN A 321 -5.02 4.68 17.12
CA GLN A 321 -6.00 5.68 16.72
C GLN A 321 -6.27 5.67 15.20
N GLY A 322 -5.28 5.29 14.37
CA GLY A 322 -5.43 5.09 12.92
C GLY A 322 -5.44 3.60 12.49
N SER A 323 -5.46 2.68 13.45
CA SER A 323 -5.67 1.25 13.23
C SER A 323 -6.35 0.62 14.45
N TYR A 324 -7.07 -0.49 14.27
CA TYR A 324 -7.67 -1.23 15.38
C TYR A 324 -7.94 -2.70 15.04
N GLN A 325 -8.23 -3.49 16.08
CA GLN A 325 -8.56 -4.91 15.95
C GLN A 325 -9.99 -5.11 15.44
N ARG A 326 -10.13 -5.61 14.21
CA ARG A 326 -11.43 -5.83 13.55
C ARG A 326 -12.12 -7.16 13.88
N VAL A 327 -11.38 -8.11 14.42
CA VAL A 327 -11.81 -9.49 14.61
C VAL A 327 -11.57 -9.92 16.05
N SER A 328 -12.51 -10.69 16.61
CA SER A 328 -12.38 -11.23 17.96
C SER A 328 -11.14 -12.13 18.07
N PRO A 329 -10.50 -12.27 19.26
CA PRO A 329 -9.29 -13.07 19.39
C PRO A 329 -9.42 -14.53 18.92
N GLY A 330 -10.62 -15.12 18.98
CA GLY A 330 -10.90 -16.46 18.46
C GLY A 330 -11.07 -16.55 16.94
N ASN A 331 -11.37 -15.43 16.28
CA ASN A 331 -11.65 -15.34 14.84
C ASN A 331 -10.50 -14.67 14.06
N ILE A 332 -9.29 -14.59 14.62
CA ILE A 332 -8.14 -13.92 13.99
C ILE A 332 -7.80 -14.52 12.61
N LEU A 333 -8.02 -15.81 12.38
CA LEU A 333 -7.61 -16.52 11.16
C LEU A 333 -8.78 -16.71 10.18
N ASP A 334 -8.55 -16.51 8.88
CA ASP A 334 -9.58 -16.62 7.83
C ASP A 334 -10.08 -18.07 7.59
N GLU A 335 -9.21 -19.06 7.80
CA GLU A 335 -9.49 -20.47 7.49
C GLU A 335 -9.35 -21.39 8.73
N PRO A 336 -10.46 -21.87 9.33
CA PRO A 336 -10.43 -22.80 10.44
C PRO A 336 -9.74 -24.12 10.07
N GLY A 337 -8.71 -24.50 10.82
CA GLY A 337 -7.96 -25.75 10.59
C GLY A 337 -6.82 -25.64 9.57
N SER A 338 -6.56 -24.46 8.99
CA SER A 338 -5.28 -24.20 8.34
C SER A 338 -4.14 -24.33 9.37
N ASP A 339 -3.00 -24.90 8.98
CA ASP A 339 -1.86 -25.06 9.90
C ASP A 339 -1.10 -23.73 10.06
N TRP A 340 -1.13 -23.21 11.29
CA TRP A 340 -0.36 -22.03 11.74
C TRP A 340 0.69 -22.36 12.81
N SER A 341 0.98 -23.64 13.07
CA SER A 341 1.83 -24.10 14.18
C SER A 341 3.26 -23.52 14.17
N ASN A 342 3.77 -23.16 12.99
CA ASN A 342 5.10 -22.58 12.82
C ASN A 342 5.15 -21.05 12.97
N TYR A 343 4.03 -20.38 13.29
CA TYR A 343 3.91 -18.93 13.08
C TYR A 343 3.48 -18.18 14.35
N PRO A 344 4.15 -17.07 14.71
CA PRO A 344 3.73 -16.20 15.81
C PRO A 344 2.52 -15.36 15.38
N ILE A 345 1.31 -15.92 15.55
CA ILE A 345 0.06 -15.18 15.34
C ILE A 345 0.08 -13.95 16.27
N PRO A 346 -0.04 -12.72 15.76
CA PRO A 346 -0.02 -11.53 16.60
C PRO A 346 -1.26 -11.51 17.50
N ALA A 347 -1.07 -11.16 18.78
CA ALA A 347 -2.18 -11.04 19.73
C ALA A 347 -3.26 -10.02 19.30
N ARG A 348 -2.90 -9.09 18.42
CA ARG A 348 -3.79 -8.05 17.87
C ARG A 348 -3.53 -7.85 16.38
N VAL A 349 -4.61 -7.84 15.58
CA VAL A 349 -4.58 -7.49 14.16
C VAL A 349 -4.93 -6.02 14.02
N ASN A 350 -3.93 -5.14 14.02
CA ASN A 350 -4.11 -3.71 13.85
C ASN A 350 -4.46 -3.35 12.39
N THR A 351 -5.73 -3.53 11.98
CA THR A 351 -6.20 -3.17 10.63
C THR A 351 -6.37 -1.66 10.50
N ALA A 352 -5.95 -1.12 9.36
CA ALA A 352 -6.01 0.29 9.01
C ALA A 352 -7.44 0.87 9.09
N TYR A 353 -7.54 2.17 9.41
CA TYR A 353 -8.81 2.83 9.70
C TYR A 353 -8.85 4.31 9.31
N ASN A 354 -9.76 4.68 8.41
CA ASN A 354 -9.85 6.02 7.80
C ASN A 354 -10.27 7.19 8.71
N TYR A 355 -10.41 6.97 10.02
CA TYR A 355 -10.79 7.98 11.02
C TYR A 355 -12.18 8.63 10.84
N ALA A 356 -13.04 8.12 9.95
CA ALA A 356 -14.35 8.72 9.63
C ALA A 356 -15.30 8.90 10.83
N HIS A 357 -15.10 8.12 11.90
CA HIS A 357 -15.90 8.16 13.12
C HIS A 357 -15.07 8.63 14.35
N GLY A 358 -13.91 9.26 14.12
CA GLY A 358 -13.02 9.77 15.15
C GLY A 358 -12.25 8.70 15.93
N ASP A 359 -11.65 9.08 17.06
CA ASP A 359 -10.85 8.21 17.94
C ASP A 359 -11.68 7.02 18.48
N GLN A 360 -11.51 5.85 17.86
CA GLN A 360 -12.22 4.62 18.21
C GLN A 360 -11.63 3.93 19.45
N GLY A 361 -10.33 4.05 19.71
CA GLY A 361 -9.70 3.53 20.92
C GLY A 361 -10.37 4.07 22.18
N ARG A 362 -10.69 5.37 22.20
CA ARG A 362 -11.49 5.97 23.30
C ARG A 362 -12.95 5.55 23.30
N GLN A 363 -13.57 5.24 22.15
CA GLN A 363 -14.97 4.80 22.11
C GLN A 363 -15.11 3.39 22.69
N ILE A 364 -14.24 2.46 22.27
CA ILE A 364 -14.17 1.09 22.79
C ILE A 364 -13.85 1.12 24.29
N ALA A 365 -12.81 1.84 24.72
CA ALA A 365 -12.46 1.97 26.14
C ALA A 365 -13.63 2.54 26.99
N ARG A 366 -14.43 3.47 26.45
CA ARG A 366 -15.62 4.01 27.12
C ARG A 366 -16.81 3.05 27.13
N GLN A 367 -16.97 2.17 26.16
CA GLN A 367 -18.01 1.12 26.17
C GLN A 367 -17.66 0.07 27.23
N VAL A 368 -16.42 -0.39 27.22
CA VAL A 368 -15.84 -1.32 28.21
C VAL A 368 -15.96 -0.76 29.63
N ALA A 369 -15.53 0.49 29.87
CA ALA A 369 -15.62 1.13 31.18
C ALA A 369 -17.07 1.38 31.68
N LYS A 370 -18.08 1.29 30.80
CA LYS A 370 -19.50 1.37 31.16
C LYS A 370 -20.13 0.02 31.48
N GLY A 371 -19.34 -1.06 31.52
CA GLY A 371 -19.84 -2.43 31.75
C GLY A 371 -20.72 -2.96 30.62
N ARG A 372 -20.80 -2.26 29.48
CA ARG A 372 -21.50 -2.72 28.28
C ARG A 372 -20.56 -3.58 27.48
N ASN A 373 -20.43 -4.85 27.88
CA ASN A 373 -19.69 -5.83 27.10
C ASN A 373 -20.55 -6.43 25.96
N ASP A 374 -21.32 -5.57 25.29
CA ASP A 374 -22.18 -5.91 24.15
C ASP A 374 -21.34 -6.41 22.93
N ALA A 375 -20.01 -6.24 23.00
CA ALA A 375 -19.02 -6.67 22.01
C ALA A 375 -18.13 -7.85 22.45
N GLY A 376 -18.34 -8.44 23.64
CA GLY A 376 -17.69 -9.70 24.05
C GLY A 376 -16.17 -9.67 24.29
N PHE A 377 -15.58 -8.51 24.61
CA PHE A 377 -14.14 -8.41 24.85
C PHE A 377 -13.73 -8.94 26.26
N PRO A 378 -12.57 -9.61 26.38
CA PRO A 378 -11.87 -9.69 27.66
C PRO A 378 -11.25 -8.32 28.00
N LEU A 379 -11.29 -7.96 29.28
CA LEU A 379 -10.67 -6.74 29.79
C LEU A 379 -9.14 -6.87 29.74
N VAL A 380 -8.44 -5.96 29.07
CA VAL A 380 -6.98 -5.82 29.17
C VAL A 380 -6.65 -4.55 29.95
N SER A 381 -5.84 -4.67 31.00
CA SER A 381 -5.34 -3.53 31.79
C SER A 381 -4.41 -2.64 30.95
N GLY A 382 -4.44 -1.33 31.20
CA GLY A 382 -3.62 -0.35 30.46
C GLY A 382 -2.10 -0.41 30.72
N ASP A 383 -1.63 -1.44 31.42
CA ASP A 383 -0.21 -1.64 31.77
C ASP A 383 0.56 -2.46 30.72
N ASP A 384 -0.12 -3.02 29.71
CA ASP A 384 0.44 -3.82 28.61
C ASP A 384 0.56 -3.02 27.27
N LEU A 385 0.84 -1.71 27.34
CA LEU A 385 0.98 -0.79 26.18
C LEU A 385 2.35 -0.09 26.10
#